data_AF-A0A1I8D5Z6-F1
#
_entry.id   AF-A0A1I8D5Z6-F1
#
_cell.length_a   1.000
_cell.length_b   1.000
_cell.length_c   1.000
_cell.angle_alpha   90.00
_cell.angle_beta   90.00
_cell.angle_gamma   90.00
#
_symmetry.space_group_name_H-M   'P 1'
#
loop_
_entity.id
_entity.type
_entity.pdbx_description
1 polymer ?
#
loop_
_entity_poly.entity_id
_entity_poly.type
_entity_poly.pdbx_seq_one_letter_code
_entity_poly.pdbx_strand_id
1 'polypeptide(L)'
;MIQLKCMILFIVPTIVFGCAGSSGDLTIVNNPTLSMPSFHPPAAWTYPESDAQDTLSYFPGQSLTLLDAQNAATKDITNAIIGALADIGLDSQGKTITTTYTPQLVHDCYKVVTTGKTNAAGLIIGVLENGAITKTASIGGTAALSAANCAARAWGTANPLTYTNNVLSATVSINNLQLTKYSLRQLCNSIMTKLNFGSFVQFTSEITFN
;
A
#
# COMPACT_ATOMS: atom_id res chain seq x y z
N MET A 1 11.70 -24.49 -72.77
CA MET A 1 10.87 -23.40 -72.21
C MET A 1 9.61 -24.02 -71.63
N ILE A 2 9.65 -24.32 -70.33
CA ILE A 2 8.92 -23.66 -69.23
C ILE A 2 7.64 -24.45 -68.90
N GLN A 3 7.81 -25.36 -67.94
CA GLN A 3 6.77 -26.08 -67.21
C GLN A 3 6.05 -25.09 -66.29
N LEU A 4 4.77 -24.84 -66.55
CA LEU A 4 3.92 -23.97 -65.74
C LEU A 4 3.51 -24.72 -64.46
N LYS A 5 4.31 -24.57 -63.40
CA LYS A 5 3.96 -25.07 -62.06
C LYS A 5 2.84 -24.19 -61.49
N CYS A 6 1.63 -24.75 -61.43
CA CYS A 6 0.49 -24.16 -60.75
C CYS A 6 0.78 -24.11 -59.23
N MET A 7 1.21 -22.95 -58.75
CA MET A 7 1.40 -22.67 -57.33
C MET A 7 0.03 -22.33 -56.73
N ILE A 8 -0.60 -23.32 -56.11
CA ILE A 8 -1.83 -23.16 -55.33
C ILE A 8 -1.49 -22.33 -54.08
N LEU A 9 -1.98 -21.08 -54.04
CA LEU A 9 -1.90 -20.19 -52.90
C LEU A 9 -2.92 -20.65 -51.85
N PHE A 10 -2.45 -21.35 -50.81
CA PHE A 10 -3.27 -21.81 -49.70
C PHE A 10 -3.53 -20.62 -48.75
N ILE A 11 -4.68 -19.96 -48.91
CA ILE A 11 -5.15 -18.90 -47.98
C ILE A 11 -5.62 -19.61 -46.72
N VAL A 12 -4.78 -19.67 -45.69
CA VAL A 12 -5.17 -20.09 -44.34
C VAL A 12 -5.95 -18.94 -43.70
N PRO A 13 -7.25 -19.08 -43.38
CA PRO A 13 -7.91 -18.10 -42.55
C PRO A 13 -7.33 -18.21 -41.14
N THR A 14 -6.50 -17.25 -40.74
CA THR A 14 -6.16 -17.06 -39.32
C THR A 14 -7.41 -16.65 -38.59
N ILE A 15 -8.08 -17.62 -37.98
CA ILE A 15 -9.17 -17.40 -37.05
C ILE A 15 -8.55 -16.71 -35.84
N VAL A 16 -8.68 -15.38 -35.77
CA VAL A 16 -8.30 -14.63 -34.59
C VAL A 16 -9.32 -14.96 -33.52
N PHE A 17 -8.97 -15.88 -32.61
CA PHE A 17 -9.68 -16.05 -31.36
C PHE A 17 -9.51 -14.77 -30.56
N GLY A 18 -10.42 -13.82 -30.73
CA GLY A 18 -10.60 -12.75 -29.76
C GLY A 18 -10.94 -13.42 -28.42
N CYS A 19 -10.01 -13.35 -27.45
CA CYS A 19 -10.33 -13.70 -26.08
C CYS A 19 -11.61 -12.94 -25.71
N ALA A 20 -12.66 -13.67 -25.34
CA ALA A 20 -13.92 -13.10 -24.92
C ALA A 20 -13.64 -12.15 -23.74
N GLY A 21 -13.62 -10.85 -24.03
CA GLY A 21 -13.55 -9.82 -23.01
C GLY A 21 -14.72 -10.01 -22.07
N SER A 22 -14.44 -9.98 -20.77
CA SER A 22 -15.44 -9.99 -19.72
C SER A 22 -16.59 -9.05 -20.10
N SER A 23 -17.82 -9.55 -20.11
CA SER A 23 -19.00 -8.78 -20.51
C SER A 23 -19.14 -7.56 -19.60
N GLY A 24 -18.67 -6.41 -20.05
CA GLY A 24 -18.69 -5.16 -19.29
C GLY A 24 -17.42 -4.32 -19.35
N ASP A 25 -16.36 -4.77 -20.03
CA ASP A 25 -15.11 -4.00 -20.13
C ASP A 25 -15.27 -2.62 -20.81
N LEU A 26 -16.24 -2.49 -21.72
CA LEU A 26 -16.60 -1.24 -22.40
C LEU A 26 -17.61 -0.39 -21.63
N THR A 27 -18.13 -0.86 -20.48
CA THR A 27 -19.05 -0.06 -19.66
C THR A 27 -18.32 1.17 -19.12
N ILE A 28 -18.91 2.35 -19.35
CA ILE A 28 -18.39 3.61 -18.83
C ILE A 28 -18.80 3.76 -17.38
N VAL A 29 -17.81 4.07 -16.55
CA VAL A 29 -17.96 4.42 -15.13
C VAL A 29 -17.67 5.91 -14.99
N ASN A 30 -18.54 6.61 -14.27
CA ASN A 30 -18.42 8.04 -14.02
C ASN A 30 -18.07 8.26 -12.55
N ASN A 31 -17.10 9.14 -12.28
CA ASN A 31 -16.63 9.48 -10.94
C ASN A 31 -16.29 8.25 -10.09
N PRO A 32 -15.35 7.40 -10.54
CA PRO A 32 -15.08 6.12 -9.92
C PRO A 32 -14.60 6.29 -8.47
N THR A 33 -14.99 5.35 -7.62
CA THR A 33 -14.40 5.19 -6.29
C THR A 33 -13.54 3.93 -6.25
N LEU A 34 -12.24 4.13 -6.06
CA LEU A 34 -11.24 3.09 -5.92
C LEU A 34 -11.17 2.66 -4.45
N SER A 35 -11.21 1.36 -4.20
CA SER A 35 -11.04 0.78 -2.87
C SER A 35 -9.74 -0.01 -2.83
N MET A 36 -8.89 0.29 -1.86
CA MET A 36 -7.67 -0.44 -1.52
C MET A 36 -7.99 -1.29 -0.29
N PRO A 37 -8.44 -2.56 -0.46
CA PRO A 37 -9.07 -3.28 0.62
C PRO A 37 -8.08 -3.85 1.62
N SER A 38 -6.85 -4.17 1.19
CA SER A 38 -5.86 -4.78 2.06
C SER A 38 -4.44 -4.41 1.63
N PHE A 39 -3.74 -3.67 2.48
CA PHE A 39 -2.32 -3.36 2.33
C PHE A 39 -1.64 -3.19 3.68
N HIS A 40 -0.32 -3.32 3.68
CA HIS A 40 0.53 -2.91 4.79
C HIS A 40 0.99 -1.46 4.57
N PRO A 41 0.71 -0.55 5.51
CA PRO A 41 1.09 0.85 5.36
C PRO A 41 2.60 1.01 5.48
N PRO A 42 3.21 1.94 4.72
CA PRO A 42 4.59 2.34 4.94
C PRO A 42 4.74 3.06 6.27
N ALA A 43 5.96 3.09 6.82
CA ALA A 43 6.25 3.81 8.07
C ALA A 43 5.77 5.27 8.01
N ALA A 44 5.97 5.96 6.88
CA ALA A 44 5.58 7.36 6.69
C ALA A 44 4.07 7.62 6.88
N TRP A 45 3.21 6.61 6.67
CA TRP A 45 1.75 6.70 6.82
C TRP A 45 1.27 6.35 8.23
N THR A 46 2.20 6.06 9.14
CA THR A 46 1.92 5.78 10.55
C THR A 46 2.53 6.87 11.43
N TYR A 47 2.12 6.90 12.69
CA TYR A 47 2.68 7.82 13.67
C TYR A 47 2.92 7.12 15.01
N PRO A 48 3.92 7.52 15.79
CA PRO A 48 4.21 6.90 17.08
C PRO A 48 3.49 7.64 18.23
N GLU A 49 3.73 7.21 19.46
CA GLU A 49 3.28 7.95 20.66
C GLU A 49 3.97 9.31 20.77
N SER A 50 3.37 10.25 21.50
CA SER A 50 3.86 11.63 21.60
C SER A 50 5.25 11.76 22.22
N ASP A 51 5.66 10.81 23.06
CA ASP A 51 6.98 10.74 23.72
C ASP A 51 7.99 9.90 22.93
N ALA A 52 7.68 9.50 21.70
CA ALA A 52 8.54 8.63 20.91
C ALA A 52 9.91 9.22 20.59
N GLN A 53 10.05 10.55 20.59
CA GLN A 53 11.35 11.21 20.44
C GLN A 53 12.21 11.03 21.69
N ASP A 54 11.63 11.14 22.88
CA ASP A 54 12.35 10.98 24.15
C ASP A 54 12.74 9.51 24.38
N THR A 55 11.91 8.57 23.94
CA THR A 55 12.12 7.13 24.09
C THR A 55 12.81 6.47 22.89
N LEU A 56 13.09 7.24 21.82
CA LEU A 56 13.64 6.79 20.53
C LEU A 56 12.86 5.61 19.90
N SER A 57 11.53 5.67 20.02
CA SER A 57 10.60 4.58 19.71
C SER A 57 9.83 4.81 18.40
N TYR A 58 10.50 5.34 17.38
CA TYR A 58 9.94 5.61 16.06
C TYR A 58 10.70 4.85 14.97
N PHE A 59 10.04 4.64 13.83
CA PHE A 59 10.67 4.05 12.65
C PHE A 59 11.34 5.12 11.77
N PRO A 60 12.40 4.77 11.03
CA PRO A 60 12.98 5.68 10.06
C PRO A 60 11.94 6.16 9.03
N GLY A 61 11.85 7.48 8.82
CA GLY A 61 10.90 8.08 7.88
C GLY A 61 9.44 8.10 8.35
N GLN A 62 9.16 7.69 9.59
CA GLN A 62 7.83 7.75 10.17
C GLN A 62 7.41 9.20 10.47
N SER A 63 6.14 9.52 10.22
CA SER A 63 5.57 10.80 10.58
C SER A 63 5.41 10.90 12.11
N LEU A 64 5.71 12.04 12.70
CA LEU A 64 5.68 12.20 14.17
C LEU A 64 4.29 12.51 14.71
N THR A 65 3.38 12.98 13.85
CA THR A 65 2.01 13.34 14.22
C THR A 65 1.00 12.64 13.31
N LEU A 66 -0.22 12.48 13.82
CA LEU A 66 -1.35 11.95 13.06
C LEU A 66 -1.61 12.77 11.78
N LEU A 67 -1.55 14.10 11.88
CA LEU A 67 -1.80 15.00 10.76
C LEU A 67 -0.73 14.86 9.67
N ASP A 68 0.55 14.78 10.05
CA ASP A 68 1.63 14.59 9.09
C ASP A 68 1.55 13.23 8.39
N ALA A 69 1.19 12.18 9.14
CA ALA A 69 0.97 10.84 8.58
C ALA A 69 -0.18 10.84 7.57
N GLN A 70 -1.28 11.54 7.89
CA GLN A 70 -2.41 11.69 6.98
C GLN A 70 -2.02 12.46 5.72
N ASN A 71 -1.31 13.58 5.87
CA ASN A 71 -0.82 14.39 4.75
C ASN A 71 0.14 13.61 3.85
N ALA A 72 1.05 12.81 4.43
CA ALA A 72 1.97 11.95 3.69
C ALA A 72 1.20 10.91 2.87
N ALA A 73 0.24 10.21 3.49
CA ALA A 73 -0.60 9.23 2.80
C ALA A 73 -1.41 9.86 1.66
N THR A 74 -2.08 10.98 1.92
CA THR A 74 -2.86 11.70 0.89
C THR A 74 -1.98 12.16 -0.26
N LYS A 75 -0.79 12.71 0.04
CA LYS A 75 0.16 13.15 -0.98
C LYS A 75 0.64 11.99 -1.86
N ASP A 76 1.04 10.89 -1.25
CA ASP A 76 1.54 9.71 -1.96
C ASP A 76 0.46 9.09 -2.86
N ILE A 77 -0.75 8.92 -2.33
CA ILE A 77 -1.90 8.40 -3.08
C ILE A 77 -2.26 9.33 -4.24
N THR A 78 -2.30 10.64 -3.99
CA THR A 78 -2.61 11.64 -5.03
C THR A 78 -1.56 11.63 -6.14
N ASN A 79 -0.28 11.61 -5.77
CA ASN A 79 0.83 11.56 -6.74
C ASN A 79 0.81 10.26 -7.55
N ALA A 80 0.51 9.12 -6.92
CA ALA A 80 0.36 7.85 -7.61
C ALA A 80 -0.79 7.89 -8.63
N ILE A 81 -1.92 8.50 -8.27
CA ILE A 81 -3.06 8.65 -9.18
C ILE A 81 -2.75 9.58 -10.35
N ILE A 82 -2.16 10.75 -10.09
CA ILE A 82 -1.75 11.69 -11.15
C ILE A 82 -0.77 11.01 -12.10
N GLY A 83 0.23 10.32 -11.56
CA GLY A 83 1.18 9.56 -12.36
C GLY A 83 0.51 8.44 -13.15
N ALA A 84 -0.48 7.75 -12.57
CA ALA A 84 -1.17 6.66 -13.24
C ALA A 84 -2.12 7.15 -14.34
N LEU A 85 -2.76 8.30 -14.15
CA LEU A 85 -3.53 8.98 -15.20
C LEU A 85 -2.64 9.35 -16.38
N ALA A 86 -1.45 9.88 -16.10
CA ALA A 86 -0.47 10.21 -17.14
C ALA A 86 -0.02 8.97 -17.93
N ASP A 87 0.23 7.84 -17.27
CA ASP A 87 0.62 6.58 -17.92
C ASP A 87 -0.44 6.08 -18.92
N ILE A 88 -1.73 6.31 -18.63
CA ILE A 88 -2.84 5.93 -19.52
C ILE A 88 -3.26 7.05 -20.48
N GLY A 89 -2.46 8.12 -20.60
CA GLY A 89 -2.67 9.21 -21.54
C GLY A 89 -3.79 10.18 -21.17
N LEU A 90 -4.18 10.25 -19.89
CA LEU A 90 -5.21 11.16 -19.40
C LEU A 90 -4.60 12.34 -18.65
N ASP A 91 -5.18 13.52 -18.87
CA ASP A 91 -4.84 14.70 -18.09
C ASP A 91 -5.41 14.60 -16.66
N SER A 92 -4.66 15.13 -15.69
CA SER A 92 -5.09 15.25 -14.30
C SER A 92 -5.85 16.56 -14.03
N GLN A 93 -5.77 17.54 -14.93
CA GLN A 93 -6.42 18.84 -14.76
C GLN A 93 -7.96 18.71 -14.69
N GLY A 94 -8.56 19.48 -13.77
CA GLY A 94 -10.01 19.50 -13.55
C GLY A 94 -10.59 18.29 -12.83
N LYS A 95 -9.74 17.34 -12.40
CA LYS A 95 -10.13 16.17 -11.59
C LYS A 95 -9.87 16.44 -10.12
N THR A 96 -10.85 16.13 -9.27
CA THR A 96 -10.68 16.25 -7.82
C THR A 96 -10.51 14.87 -7.22
N ILE A 97 -9.34 14.63 -6.62
CA ILE A 97 -9.00 13.36 -5.96
C ILE A 97 -9.22 13.54 -4.46
N THR A 98 -10.11 12.72 -3.89
CA THR A 98 -10.38 12.71 -2.45
C THR A 98 -9.98 11.37 -1.87
N THR A 99 -9.00 11.37 -0.97
CA THR A 99 -8.49 10.16 -0.32
C THR A 99 -9.01 10.07 1.12
N THR A 100 -9.52 8.89 1.49
CA THR A 100 -9.88 8.55 2.86
C THR A 100 -8.94 7.47 3.36
N TYR A 101 -8.09 7.84 4.31
CA TYR A 101 -7.19 6.93 5.01
C TYR A 101 -7.07 7.39 6.47
N THR A 102 -7.05 6.42 7.38
CA THR A 102 -6.86 6.67 8.81
C THR A 102 -5.49 6.14 9.21
N PRO A 103 -4.51 7.02 9.48
CA PRO A 103 -3.21 6.59 9.98
C PRO A 103 -3.34 5.82 11.29
N GLN A 104 -2.50 4.81 11.42
CA GLN A 104 -2.43 3.99 12.63
C GLN A 104 -1.35 4.50 13.58
N LEU A 105 -1.65 4.47 14.88
CA LEU A 105 -0.64 4.64 15.92
C LEU A 105 0.18 3.36 16.01
N VAL A 106 1.45 3.43 15.65
CA VAL A 106 2.42 2.34 15.77
C VAL A 106 3.75 2.92 16.20
N HIS A 107 4.39 2.33 17.19
CA HIS A 107 5.72 2.73 17.63
C HIS A 107 6.66 1.51 17.60
N ASP A 108 7.97 1.79 17.52
CA ASP A 108 8.99 0.78 17.80
C ASP A 108 9.08 0.58 19.32
N CYS A 109 9.75 -0.46 19.78
CA CYS A 109 10.02 -0.63 21.21
C CYS A 109 10.85 0.55 21.79
N TYR A 110 10.65 0.89 23.07
CA TYR A 110 11.39 1.98 23.73
C TYR A 110 12.86 1.60 23.89
N LYS A 111 13.75 2.36 23.23
CA LYS A 111 15.21 2.19 23.27
C LYS A 111 15.87 3.02 24.37
N VAL A 112 15.17 4.08 24.81
CA VAL A 112 15.49 4.86 26.00
C VAL A 112 14.28 4.79 26.92
N VAL A 113 14.52 4.47 28.19
CA VAL A 113 13.46 4.31 29.20
C VAL A 113 13.49 5.53 30.10
N THR A 114 12.52 6.42 29.92
CA THR A 114 12.29 7.58 30.78
C THR A 114 11.46 7.20 32.01
N THR A 115 11.47 8.03 33.06
CA THR A 115 10.73 7.74 34.30
C THR A 115 9.25 7.51 34.02
N GLY A 116 8.74 6.33 34.41
CA GLY A 116 7.33 5.96 34.24
C GLY A 116 7.00 5.26 32.91
N LYS A 117 7.96 5.14 31.99
CA LYS A 117 7.83 4.34 30.76
C LYS A 117 8.53 3.01 30.93
N THR A 118 7.97 1.93 30.40
CA THR A 118 8.60 0.60 30.38
C THR A 118 8.11 -0.18 29.16
N ASN A 119 8.94 -1.09 28.64
CA ASN A 119 8.47 -2.08 27.67
C ASN A 119 7.82 -3.24 28.43
N ALA A 120 6.68 -2.98 29.06
CA ALA A 120 5.97 -3.99 29.84
C ALA A 120 5.44 -5.12 28.94
N ALA A 121 5.21 -6.29 29.53
CA ALA A 121 4.42 -7.34 28.88
C ALA A 121 3.03 -6.78 28.51
N GLY A 122 2.54 -7.14 27.33
CA GLY A 122 1.33 -6.62 26.72
C GLY A 122 1.56 -5.44 25.77
N LEU A 123 2.70 -4.74 25.84
CA LEU A 123 2.99 -3.64 24.92
C LEU A 123 3.02 -4.12 23.47
N ILE A 124 2.42 -3.34 22.56
CA ILE A 124 2.35 -3.63 21.13
C ILE A 124 3.37 -2.76 20.40
N ILE A 125 4.25 -3.41 19.65
CA ILE A 125 5.29 -2.75 18.85
C ILE A 125 5.10 -3.08 17.36
N GLY A 126 5.47 -2.15 16.48
CA GLY A 126 5.46 -2.38 15.04
C GLY A 126 6.64 -3.22 14.57
N VAL A 127 6.42 -3.99 13.50
CA VAL A 127 7.47 -4.71 12.79
C VAL A 127 7.58 -4.12 11.39
N LEU A 128 8.70 -3.44 11.14
CA LEU A 128 9.02 -2.84 9.86
C LEU A 128 9.77 -3.85 8.97
N GLU A 129 9.16 -4.25 7.87
CA GLU A 129 9.75 -5.15 6.87
C GLU A 129 9.66 -4.45 5.49
N ASN A 130 10.82 -4.19 4.86
CA ASN A 130 10.90 -3.56 3.54
C ASN A 130 10.09 -2.24 3.41
N GLY A 131 10.24 -1.35 4.40
CA GLY A 131 9.61 -0.02 4.42
C GLY A 131 8.15 0.02 4.89
N ALA A 132 7.49 -1.15 5.04
CA ALA A 132 6.11 -1.25 5.51
C ALA A 132 5.99 -1.89 6.89
N ILE A 133 4.97 -1.46 7.64
CA ILE A 133 4.60 -2.08 8.91
C ILE A 133 3.71 -3.29 8.59
N THR A 134 4.34 -4.44 8.43
CA THR A 134 3.65 -5.68 8.01
C THR A 134 2.93 -6.37 9.17
N LYS A 135 3.47 -6.23 10.38
CA LYS A 135 2.96 -6.88 11.59
C LYS A 135 3.04 -5.95 12.79
N THR A 136 2.21 -6.23 13.78
CA THR A 136 2.35 -5.73 15.15
C THR A 136 2.67 -6.91 16.06
N ALA A 137 3.66 -6.76 16.94
CA ALA A 137 4.06 -7.76 17.90
C ALA A 137 3.66 -7.32 19.31
N SER A 138 3.00 -8.19 20.07
CA SER A 138 2.80 -7.98 21.50
C SER A 138 3.92 -8.64 22.30
N ILE A 139 4.49 -7.92 23.26
CA ILE A 139 5.51 -8.44 24.18
C ILE A 139 4.84 -9.40 25.16
N GLY A 140 5.12 -10.69 25.07
CA GLY A 140 4.64 -11.70 26.01
C GLY A 140 5.49 -11.84 27.26
N GLY A 141 5.13 -12.82 28.09
CA GLY A 141 5.83 -13.15 29.34
C GLY A 141 5.31 -12.36 30.54
N THR A 142 6.09 -12.40 31.63
CA THR A 142 5.75 -11.74 32.90
C THR A 142 6.71 -10.60 33.27
N ALA A 143 7.83 -10.47 32.55
CA ALA A 143 8.86 -9.47 32.81
C ALA A 143 8.81 -8.33 31.77
N ALA A 144 9.26 -7.13 32.14
CA ALA A 144 9.45 -6.05 31.18
C ALA A 144 10.71 -6.28 30.34
N LEU A 145 10.67 -5.86 29.07
CA LEU A 145 11.82 -5.90 28.18
C LEU A 145 12.74 -4.70 28.43
N SER A 146 14.04 -4.94 28.55
CA SER A 146 15.03 -3.87 28.76
C SER A 146 15.25 -3.04 27.49
N ALA A 147 15.60 -1.77 27.65
CA ALA A 147 15.92 -0.87 26.54
C ALA A 147 17.07 -1.39 25.65
N ALA A 148 18.06 -2.05 26.26
CA ALA A 148 19.18 -2.67 25.55
C ALA A 148 18.71 -3.83 24.66
N ASN A 149 17.79 -4.68 25.16
CA ASN A 149 17.24 -5.77 24.37
C ASN A 149 16.34 -5.25 23.24
N CYS A 150 15.58 -4.18 23.49
CA CYS A 150 14.82 -3.45 22.47
C CYS A 150 15.73 -2.94 21.34
N ALA A 151 16.80 -2.23 21.69
CA ALA A 151 17.75 -1.68 20.72
C ALA A 151 18.47 -2.78 19.91
N ALA A 152 18.82 -3.90 20.56
CA ALA A 152 19.44 -5.05 19.91
C ALA A 152 18.45 -5.97 19.17
N ARG A 153 17.14 -5.71 19.26
CA ARG A 153 16.07 -6.63 18.82
C ARG A 153 16.26 -8.06 19.33
N ALA A 154 16.73 -8.19 20.57
CA ALA A 154 17.03 -9.45 21.23
C ALA A 154 15.83 -9.91 22.07
N TRP A 155 14.96 -10.71 21.45
CA TRP A 155 13.76 -11.25 22.11
C TRP A 155 14.11 -12.59 22.77
N GLY A 156 14.31 -12.58 24.08
CA GLY A 156 14.60 -13.80 24.84
C GLY A 156 13.36 -14.68 25.08
N THR A 157 13.56 -15.88 25.60
CA THR A 157 12.47 -16.79 25.99
C THR A 157 11.58 -16.24 27.12
N ALA A 158 12.10 -15.31 27.92
CA ALA A 158 11.36 -14.60 28.96
C ALA A 158 10.36 -13.55 28.40
N ASN A 159 10.55 -13.11 27.15
CA ASN A 159 9.75 -12.09 26.47
C ASN A 159 9.42 -12.54 25.03
N PRO A 160 8.64 -13.62 24.86
CA PRO A 160 8.28 -14.08 23.52
C PRO A 160 7.43 -13.03 22.81
N LEU A 161 7.63 -12.84 21.51
CA LEU A 161 6.81 -11.94 20.70
C LEU A 161 5.66 -12.71 20.03
N THR A 162 4.44 -12.22 20.18
CA THR A 162 3.26 -12.71 19.46
C THR A 162 2.91 -11.76 18.34
N TYR A 163 3.00 -12.23 17.09
CA TYR A 163 2.78 -11.40 15.90
C TYR A 163 1.33 -11.45 15.42
N THR A 164 0.82 -10.30 14.99
CA THR A 164 -0.46 -10.14 14.29
C THR A 164 -0.24 -9.36 13.01
N ASN A 165 -0.87 -9.79 11.91
CA ASN A 165 -0.76 -9.09 10.62
C ASN A 165 -1.42 -7.70 10.70
N ASN A 166 -0.73 -6.70 10.17
CA ASN A 166 -1.19 -5.32 10.18
C ASN A 166 -1.75 -4.93 8.81
N VAL A 167 -3.02 -5.24 8.57
CA VAL A 167 -3.69 -4.99 7.28
C VAL A 167 -4.67 -3.84 7.43
N LEU A 168 -4.47 -2.78 6.62
CA LEU A 168 -5.33 -1.61 6.58
C LEU A 168 -6.04 -1.49 5.22
N SER A 169 -7.01 -0.58 5.18
CA SER A 169 -7.75 -0.22 3.98
C SER A 169 -7.81 1.30 3.77
N ALA A 170 -8.02 1.70 2.52
CA ALA A 170 -8.18 3.09 2.11
C ALA A 170 -9.16 3.18 0.94
N THR A 171 -9.80 4.32 0.78
CA THR A 171 -10.68 4.60 -0.36
C THR A 171 -10.28 5.90 -1.03
N VAL A 172 -10.47 5.96 -2.34
CA VAL A 172 -10.19 7.15 -3.14
C VAL A 172 -11.31 7.41 -4.13
N SER A 173 -11.89 8.59 -4.09
CA SER A 173 -12.89 9.02 -5.08
C SER A 173 -12.25 10.01 -6.05
N ILE A 174 -12.47 9.81 -7.34
CA ILE A 174 -11.95 10.70 -8.39
C ILE A 174 -13.12 11.35 -9.10
N ASN A 175 -13.39 12.62 -8.80
CA ASN A 175 -14.45 13.38 -9.43
C ASN A 175 -14.00 13.92 -10.80
N ASN A 176 -14.95 14.06 -11.73
CA ASN A 176 -14.76 14.46 -13.13
C ASN A 176 -13.87 13.51 -13.93
N LEU A 177 -13.97 12.21 -13.67
CA LEU A 177 -13.32 11.15 -14.44
C LEU A 177 -14.37 10.20 -15.03
N GLN A 178 -14.28 9.96 -16.34
CA GLN A 178 -15.13 9.01 -17.05
C GLN A 178 -14.24 8.06 -17.82
N LEU A 179 -14.34 6.77 -17.52
CA LEU A 179 -13.50 5.75 -18.14
C LEU A 179 -14.27 4.45 -18.33
N THR A 180 -13.83 3.66 -19.29
CA THR A 180 -14.30 2.28 -19.42
C THR A 180 -13.75 1.45 -18.25
N LYS A 181 -14.44 0.38 -17.87
CA LYS A 181 -13.93 -0.57 -16.87
C LYS A 181 -12.55 -1.12 -17.23
N TYR A 182 -12.27 -1.30 -18.53
CA TYR A 182 -10.96 -1.68 -19.02
C TYR A 182 -9.87 -0.67 -18.64
N SER A 183 -10.08 0.62 -18.96
CA SER A 183 -9.14 1.69 -18.61
C SER A 183 -9.01 1.89 -17.10
N LEU A 184 -10.08 1.66 -16.32
CA LEU A 184 -10.02 1.69 -14.86
C LEU A 184 -9.16 0.57 -14.27
N ARG A 185 -9.23 -0.65 -14.82
CA ARG A 185 -8.32 -1.73 -14.40
C ARG A 185 -6.86 -1.37 -14.66
N GLN A 186 -6.57 -0.77 -15.81
CA GLN A 186 -5.21 -0.27 -16.12
C GLN A 186 -4.77 0.80 -15.13
N LEU A 187 -5.65 1.75 -14.82
CA LEU A 187 -5.41 2.80 -13.83
C LEU A 187 -5.09 2.19 -12.44
N CYS A 188 -5.91 1.27 -11.95
CA CYS A 188 -5.70 0.57 -10.68
C CYS A 188 -4.33 -0.13 -10.62
N ASN A 189 -3.96 -0.85 -11.67
CA ASN A 189 -2.68 -1.56 -11.75
C ASN A 189 -1.48 -0.60 -11.74
N SER A 190 -1.59 0.53 -12.44
CA SER A 190 -0.55 1.56 -12.44
C SER A 190 -0.44 2.25 -11.05
N ILE A 191 -1.57 2.57 -10.41
CA ILE A 191 -1.58 3.11 -9.04
C ILE A 191 -0.89 2.15 -8.07
N MET A 192 -1.26 0.87 -8.10
CA MET A 192 -0.70 -0.15 -7.23
C MET A 192 0.83 -0.25 -7.40
N THR A 193 1.29 -0.24 -8.64
CA THR A 193 2.73 -0.26 -8.97
C THR A 193 3.45 0.97 -8.41
N LYS A 194 2.90 2.17 -8.63
CA LYS A 194 3.51 3.42 -8.14
C LYS A 194 3.53 3.51 -6.62
N LEU A 195 2.48 3.06 -5.94
CA LEU A 195 2.44 3.04 -4.48
C LEU A 195 3.39 2.00 -3.88
N ASN A 196 3.52 0.83 -4.50
CA ASN A 196 4.44 -0.21 -4.02
C ASN A 196 5.90 0.22 -4.16
N PHE A 197 6.30 0.74 -5.32
CA PHE A 197 7.70 1.12 -5.56
C PHE A 197 8.06 2.54 -5.13
N GLY A 198 7.10 3.47 -5.15
CA GLY A 198 7.33 4.87 -4.82
C GLY A 198 7.13 5.19 -3.34
N SER A 199 6.24 4.46 -2.66
CA SER A 199 5.84 4.74 -1.27
C SER A 199 5.94 3.53 -0.35
N PHE A 200 6.51 2.41 -0.82
CA PHE A 200 6.67 1.17 -0.04
C PHE A 200 5.34 0.58 0.49
N VAL A 201 4.22 0.85 -0.17
CA VAL A 201 2.92 0.28 0.20
C VAL A 201 2.86 -1.18 -0.28
N GLN A 202 2.73 -2.13 0.64
CA GLN A 202 2.68 -3.54 0.27
C GLN A 202 1.23 -4.02 0.18
N PHE A 203 0.71 -4.14 -1.02
CA PHE A 203 -0.66 -4.63 -1.25
C PHE A 203 -0.75 -6.13 -1.03
N THR A 204 -1.77 -6.56 -0.29
CA THR A 204 -2.13 -7.97 -0.13
C THR A 204 -3.37 -8.36 -0.92
N SER A 205 -4.10 -7.36 -1.45
CA SER A 205 -5.19 -7.53 -2.40
C SER A 205 -5.18 -6.43 -3.46
N GLU A 206 -5.79 -6.73 -4.61
CA GLU A 206 -5.89 -5.81 -5.74
C GLU A 206 -6.82 -4.63 -5.42
N ILE A 207 -6.54 -3.47 -6.03
CA ILE A 207 -7.41 -2.30 -5.96
C ILE A 207 -8.68 -2.57 -6.78
N THR A 208 -9.84 -2.43 -6.14
CA THR A 208 -11.15 -2.60 -6.77
C THR A 208 -11.80 -1.25 -7.02
N PHE A 209 -12.82 -1.19 -7.88
CA PHE A 209 -13.52 0.05 -8.20
C PHE A 209 -15.01 -0.17 -8.40
N ASN A 210 -15.79 0.86 -8.07
CA ASN A 210 -17.22 0.97 -8.35
C ASN A 210 -17.51 2.29 -9.07
#